data_AF-A0A817GGJ4-F1
#
_entry.id   AF-A0A817GGJ4-F1
#
_cell.length_a   1.000
_cell.length_b   1.000
_cell.length_c   1.000
_cell.angle_alpha   90.00
_cell.angle_beta   90.00
_cell.angle_gamma   90.00
#
_symmetry.space_group_name_H-M   'P 1'
#
loop_
_entity.id
_entity.type
_entity.pdbx_description
1 polymer ?
#
loop_
_entity_poly.entity_id
_entity_poly.type
_entity_poly.pdbx_seq_one_letter_code
_entity_poly.pdbx_strand_id
1 'polypeptide(L)'
;MANNRKTLNWAVSQGANGIESDFQFNDDGNPTIVEHGGGIICDCMCPVGKNHICHNGLDRQCQGSKASNDAAAHVQHVARLKGVALFIVDSKVEAKWGGRLIKAGAVIVPFLDKNLFKYGYKGKVVIGTSKINTYDYIQAAVVAANSSTNRERYFFTFDGAGDDYNGAMTTLSRLTNNRVYGTGITSCLGETFYGAIEAAVAGKIKAENGLNYIWTLDKESSMQNYINRGVQGIVTNRVGLAKKVAISMKLTMAKPSAPIPVSKFFESSIGKCDCDYHPGGCIISWPAPSGKACQCTYKLLWTCEGSLVACDVSLPKCSKPDESKEACELGKGDCDGYQNG
;
A
#
# COMPACT_ATOMS: atom_id res chain seq x y z
N MET A 1 1.62 13.56 -4.86
CA MET A 1 0.46 13.51 -5.77
C MET A 1 0.68 14.18 -7.11
N ALA A 2 0.57 13.41 -8.19
CA ALA A 2 0.61 13.91 -9.56
C ALA A 2 -0.54 13.30 -10.39
N ASN A 3 -1.72 13.90 -10.28
CA ASN A 3 -2.99 13.34 -10.80
C ASN A 3 -3.39 13.81 -12.21
N ASN A 4 -2.51 14.49 -12.92
CA ASN A 4 -2.78 14.86 -14.31
C ASN A 4 -1.49 15.01 -15.11
N ARG A 5 -1.63 15.12 -16.44
CA ARG A 5 -0.49 15.24 -17.35
C ARG A 5 0.43 16.42 -17.05
N LYS A 6 -0.13 17.56 -16.61
CA LYS A 6 0.66 18.77 -16.32
C LYS A 6 1.52 18.57 -15.07
N THR A 7 0.96 17.99 -14.01
CA THR A 7 1.68 17.71 -12.76
C THR A 7 2.72 16.61 -12.94
N LEU A 8 2.42 15.58 -13.73
CA LEU A 8 3.38 14.53 -14.11
C LEU A 8 4.60 15.10 -14.84
N ASN A 9 4.37 15.90 -15.89
CA ASN A 9 5.47 16.52 -16.65
C ASN A 9 6.28 17.47 -15.78
N TRP A 10 5.60 18.27 -14.95
CA TRP A 10 6.26 19.19 -14.05
C TRP A 10 7.13 18.44 -13.03
N ALA A 11 6.60 17.45 -12.34
CA ALA A 11 7.34 16.68 -11.34
C ALA A 11 8.61 16.05 -11.92
N VAL A 12 8.52 15.39 -13.09
CA VAL A 12 9.69 14.83 -13.77
C VAL A 12 10.67 15.92 -14.21
N SER A 13 10.19 17.07 -14.69
CA SER A 13 11.06 18.21 -15.04
C SER A 13 11.83 18.76 -13.82
N GLN A 14 11.25 18.68 -12.62
CA GLN A 14 11.91 19.04 -11.36
C GLN A 14 12.86 17.94 -10.84
N GLY A 15 12.85 16.77 -11.48
CA GLY A 15 13.75 15.65 -11.22
C GLY A 15 13.15 14.53 -10.38
N ALA A 16 11.83 14.41 -10.32
CA ALA A 16 11.19 13.23 -9.73
C ALA A 16 11.60 11.96 -10.51
N ASN A 17 12.02 10.93 -9.77
CA ASN A 17 12.23 9.58 -10.28
C ASN A 17 11.21 8.59 -9.68
N GLY A 18 10.30 9.06 -8.83
CA GLY A 18 9.14 8.35 -8.32
C GLY A 18 7.90 9.22 -8.51
N ILE A 19 6.77 8.61 -8.83
CA ILE A 19 5.47 9.27 -9.01
C ILE A 19 4.44 8.57 -8.15
N GLU A 20 3.58 9.34 -7.51
CA GLU A 20 2.39 8.85 -6.81
C GLU A 20 1.15 9.48 -7.46
N SER A 21 0.11 8.68 -7.64
CA SER A 21 -1.18 9.12 -8.19
C SER A 21 -2.33 8.42 -7.48
N ASP A 22 -3.40 9.18 -7.23
CA ASP A 22 -4.60 8.71 -6.56
C ASP A 22 -5.59 8.12 -7.56
N PHE A 23 -6.02 6.87 -7.37
CA PHE A 23 -6.95 6.18 -8.28
C PHE A 23 -8.32 6.02 -7.65
N GLN A 24 -9.33 6.49 -8.37
CA GLN A 24 -10.73 6.22 -8.10
C GLN A 24 -11.22 5.06 -8.97
N PHE A 25 -12.20 4.32 -8.44
CA PHE A 25 -12.76 3.15 -9.10
C PHE A 25 -14.27 3.31 -9.26
N ASN A 26 -14.84 2.80 -10.34
CA ASN A 26 -16.30 2.71 -10.50
C ASN A 26 -16.89 1.49 -9.76
N ASP A 27 -18.21 1.31 -9.84
CA ASP A 27 -18.93 0.25 -9.12
C ASP A 27 -18.53 -1.18 -9.53
N ASP A 28 -18.00 -1.33 -10.74
CA ASP A 28 -17.43 -2.59 -11.23
C ASP A 28 -15.99 -2.83 -10.77
N GLY A 29 -15.40 -1.88 -10.03
CA GLY A 29 -14.00 -1.93 -9.60
C GLY A 29 -13.01 -1.53 -10.70
N ASN A 30 -13.45 -0.96 -11.82
CA ASN A 30 -12.53 -0.47 -12.84
C ASN A 30 -11.93 0.89 -12.43
N PRO A 31 -10.62 1.10 -12.57
CA PRO A 31 -10.03 2.42 -12.41
C PRO A 31 -10.52 3.36 -13.50
N THR A 32 -11.06 4.53 -13.13
CA THR A 32 -11.67 5.47 -14.09
C THR A 32 -11.04 6.85 -14.05
N ILE A 33 -10.85 7.40 -12.85
CA ILE A 33 -10.40 8.77 -12.62
C ILE A 33 -9.14 8.72 -11.76
N VAL A 34 -8.21 9.63 -12.04
CA VAL A 34 -7.03 9.84 -11.20
C VAL A 34 -7.20 11.16 -10.47
N GLU A 35 -7.65 11.09 -9.22
CA GLU A 35 -7.89 12.23 -8.35
C GLU A 35 -7.87 11.84 -6.88
N HIS A 36 -7.49 12.77 -6.02
CA HIS A 36 -7.39 12.52 -4.58
C HIS A 36 -8.76 12.15 -4.00
N GLY A 37 -9.78 12.92 -4.41
CA GLY A 37 -11.16 12.74 -3.98
C GLY A 37 -11.38 12.85 -2.47
N GLY A 38 -12.63 12.68 -2.06
CA GLY A 38 -12.99 12.23 -0.71
C GLY A 38 -12.64 13.14 0.46
N GLY A 39 -13.13 14.39 0.51
CA GLY A 39 -13.33 15.18 1.76
C GLY A 39 -12.14 15.41 2.71
N ILE A 40 -10.96 14.88 2.41
CA ILE A 40 -9.74 14.94 3.19
C ILE A 40 -8.92 16.16 2.73
N ILE A 41 -8.16 16.72 3.66
CA ILE A 41 -7.29 17.87 3.41
C ILE A 41 -6.25 17.49 2.34
N CYS A 42 -6.32 18.12 1.17
CA CYS A 42 -5.20 18.09 0.23
C CYS A 42 -4.14 19.11 0.67
N ASP A 43 -2.86 18.80 0.48
CA ASP A 43 -1.74 19.71 0.78
C ASP A 43 -1.89 21.08 0.07
N CYS A 44 -2.59 21.11 -1.07
CA CYS A 44 -2.88 22.34 -1.80
C CYS A 44 -3.86 23.29 -1.10
N MET A 45 -4.52 22.85 -0.03
CA MET A 45 -5.36 23.69 0.82
C MET A 45 -4.53 24.57 1.76
N CYS A 46 -3.28 24.20 2.02
CA CYS A 46 -2.40 24.90 2.95
C CYS A 46 -1.60 26.01 2.26
N PRO A 47 -1.03 26.96 3.03
CA PRO A 47 -0.17 27.99 2.45
C PRO A 47 1.06 27.37 1.77
N VAL A 48 1.14 27.52 0.46
CA VAL A 48 2.19 26.92 -0.38
C VAL A 48 2.93 27.99 -1.18
N GLY A 49 4.24 27.79 -1.40
CA GLY A 49 5.07 28.69 -2.20
C GLY A 49 5.04 28.35 -3.70
N LYS A 50 5.50 29.28 -4.55
CA LYS A 50 5.46 29.14 -6.02
C LYS A 50 6.09 27.86 -6.59
N ASN A 51 7.13 27.32 -5.93
CA ASN A 51 7.84 26.10 -6.35
C ASN A 51 7.21 24.83 -5.74
N HIS A 52 5.90 24.72 -5.86
CA HIS A 52 5.08 23.64 -5.30
C HIS A 52 4.18 23.05 -6.39
N ILE A 53 3.93 21.74 -6.35
CA ILE A 53 3.14 21.05 -7.39
C ILE A 53 1.73 21.61 -7.55
N CYS A 54 1.16 22.16 -6.46
CA CYS A 54 -0.15 22.79 -6.43
C CYS A 54 -0.29 23.99 -7.38
N HIS A 55 0.80 24.67 -7.74
CA HIS A 55 0.76 25.74 -8.75
C HIS A 55 0.94 25.23 -10.18
N ASN A 56 1.11 23.91 -10.35
CA ASN A 56 1.55 23.29 -11.58
C ASN A 56 0.56 22.23 -12.11
N GLY A 57 -0.73 22.47 -11.87
CA GLY A 57 -1.81 21.71 -12.50
C GLY A 57 -2.81 21.09 -11.55
N LEU A 58 -2.60 21.14 -10.23
CA LEU A 58 -3.65 20.84 -9.26
C LEU A 58 -4.42 22.12 -8.91
N ASP A 59 -5.61 21.95 -8.35
CA ASP A 59 -6.31 23.00 -7.62
C ASP A 59 -6.19 22.76 -6.10
N ARG A 60 -6.90 23.57 -5.31
CA ARG A 60 -6.90 23.44 -3.85
C ARG A 60 -7.52 22.15 -3.36
N GLN A 61 -8.41 21.53 -4.13
CA GLN A 61 -9.14 20.33 -3.73
C GLN A 61 -8.52 19.05 -4.31
N CYS A 62 -7.58 19.18 -5.24
CA CYS A 62 -6.87 18.09 -5.90
C CYS A 62 -7.79 17.09 -6.60
N GLN A 63 -8.90 17.60 -7.14
CA GLN A 63 -9.99 16.81 -7.72
C GLN A 63 -10.70 17.54 -8.88
N GLY A 64 -11.63 16.85 -9.54
CA GLY A 64 -12.51 17.44 -10.55
C GLY A 64 -11.80 17.83 -11.83
N SER A 65 -12.11 19.02 -12.39
CA SER A 65 -11.65 19.44 -13.73
C SER A 65 -10.13 19.55 -13.90
N LYS A 66 -9.37 19.56 -12.80
CA LYS A 66 -7.91 19.56 -12.79
C LYS A 66 -7.30 18.17 -12.63
N ALA A 67 -8.11 17.15 -12.38
CA ALA A 67 -7.68 15.77 -12.28
C ALA A 67 -7.77 15.05 -13.63
N SER A 68 -7.21 13.84 -13.75
CA SER A 68 -7.36 13.05 -14.97
C SER A 68 -8.68 12.30 -14.94
N ASN A 69 -9.58 12.58 -15.88
CA ASN A 69 -10.83 11.83 -16.05
C ASN A 69 -10.66 10.54 -16.88
N ASP A 70 -9.42 10.20 -17.24
CA ASP A 70 -9.06 8.97 -17.96
C ASP A 70 -7.83 8.37 -17.29
N ALA A 71 -8.06 7.35 -16.45
CA ALA A 71 -7.00 6.62 -15.78
C ALA A 71 -6.05 5.91 -16.77
N ALA A 72 -6.58 5.41 -17.90
CA ALA A 72 -5.76 4.70 -18.89
C ALA A 72 -4.79 5.66 -19.58
N ALA A 73 -5.28 6.80 -20.06
CA ALA A 73 -4.44 7.83 -20.66
C ALA A 73 -3.38 8.37 -19.67
N HIS A 74 -3.73 8.47 -18.38
CA HIS A 74 -2.81 8.89 -17.32
C HIS A 74 -1.62 7.93 -17.19
N VAL A 75 -1.87 6.63 -17.00
CA VAL A 75 -0.78 5.64 -16.83
C VAL A 75 0.00 5.41 -18.13
N GLN A 76 -0.65 5.53 -19.29
CA GLN A 76 0.05 5.51 -20.58
C GLN A 76 1.00 6.70 -20.73
N HIS A 77 0.64 7.87 -20.18
CA HIS A 77 1.55 9.02 -20.13
C HIS A 77 2.71 8.77 -19.16
N VAL A 78 2.45 8.20 -17.97
CA VAL A 78 3.51 7.79 -17.03
C VAL A 78 4.52 6.85 -17.69
N ALA A 79 4.06 5.86 -18.47
CA ALA A 79 4.92 4.90 -19.16
C ALA A 79 5.95 5.56 -20.10
N ARG A 80 5.60 6.72 -20.65
CA ARG A 80 6.45 7.49 -21.60
C ARG A 80 7.42 8.44 -20.91
N LEU A 81 7.27 8.68 -19.61
CA LEU A 81 8.17 9.54 -18.84
C LEU A 81 9.51 8.83 -18.64
N LYS A 82 10.61 9.51 -19.00
CA LYS A 82 11.95 8.97 -18.86
C LYS A 82 12.42 9.05 -17.40
N GLY A 83 13.09 7.99 -16.93
CA GLY A 83 13.76 7.99 -15.63
C GLY A 83 12.84 7.74 -14.42
N VAL A 84 11.54 7.51 -14.63
CA VAL A 84 10.63 7.12 -13.55
C VAL A 84 10.92 5.67 -13.14
N ALA A 85 11.47 5.51 -11.95
CA ALA A 85 11.87 4.24 -11.36
C ALA A 85 10.78 3.59 -10.51
N LEU A 86 9.88 4.40 -9.93
CA LEU A 86 8.80 3.93 -9.08
C LEU A 86 7.49 4.65 -9.43
N PHE A 87 6.40 3.90 -9.49
CA PHE A 87 5.05 4.43 -9.62
C PHE A 87 4.20 3.88 -8.49
N ILE A 88 3.66 4.77 -7.66
CA ILE A 88 2.82 4.45 -6.51
C ILE A 88 1.37 4.71 -6.92
N VAL A 89 0.55 3.68 -6.83
CA VAL A 89 -0.89 3.70 -7.08
C VAL A 89 -1.55 3.82 -5.70
N ASP A 90 -1.93 5.04 -5.31
CA ASP A 90 -2.71 5.29 -4.10
C ASP A 90 -4.17 4.98 -4.42
N SER A 91 -4.63 3.79 -4.00
CA SER A 91 -5.96 3.31 -4.35
C SER A 91 -6.97 3.85 -3.35
N LYS A 92 -7.86 4.74 -3.80
CA LYS A 92 -8.90 5.36 -2.98
C LYS A 92 -10.09 4.42 -2.80
N VAL A 93 -9.85 3.35 -2.06
CA VAL A 93 -10.84 2.34 -1.68
C VAL A 93 -11.16 2.43 -0.19
N GLU A 94 -12.35 1.98 0.21
CA GLU A 94 -12.80 2.03 1.60
C GLU A 94 -13.38 0.68 2.03
N ALA A 95 -13.17 0.30 3.30
CA ALA A 95 -13.65 -0.98 3.84
C ALA A 95 -15.16 -1.22 3.62
N LYS A 96 -15.96 -0.14 3.67
CA LYS A 96 -17.42 -0.19 3.44
C LYS A 96 -17.83 -0.66 2.03
N TRP A 97 -16.89 -0.81 1.11
CA TRP A 97 -17.14 -1.33 -0.23
C TRP A 97 -17.42 -2.83 -0.26
N GLY A 98 -17.08 -3.58 0.80
CA GLY A 98 -17.26 -5.03 0.86
C GLY A 98 -16.69 -5.74 -0.38
N GLY A 99 -17.48 -6.60 -1.02
CA GLY A 99 -17.04 -7.38 -2.18
C GLY A 99 -16.56 -6.56 -3.40
N ARG A 100 -16.83 -5.25 -3.47
CA ARG A 100 -16.24 -4.38 -4.50
C ARG A 100 -14.73 -4.20 -4.33
N LEU A 101 -14.18 -4.36 -3.12
CA LEU A 101 -12.72 -4.37 -2.89
C LEU A 101 -12.03 -5.46 -3.71
N ILE A 102 -12.60 -6.68 -3.70
CA ILE A 102 -12.08 -7.83 -4.45
C ILE A 102 -12.11 -7.53 -5.96
N LYS A 103 -13.21 -6.98 -6.48
CA LYS A 103 -13.33 -6.59 -7.89
C LYS A 103 -12.25 -5.57 -8.28
N ALA A 104 -12.10 -4.51 -7.49
CA ALA A 104 -11.14 -3.46 -7.76
C ALA A 104 -9.69 -3.96 -7.71
N GLY A 105 -9.35 -4.78 -6.71
CA GLY A 105 -8.02 -5.38 -6.58
C GLY A 105 -7.72 -6.36 -7.70
N ALA A 106 -8.69 -7.16 -8.14
CA ALA A 106 -8.50 -8.09 -9.25
C ALA A 106 -8.24 -7.39 -10.59
N VAL A 107 -8.76 -6.18 -10.80
CA VAL A 107 -8.68 -5.45 -12.07
C VAL A 107 -7.46 -4.56 -12.19
N ILE A 108 -6.93 -4.00 -11.09
CA ILE A 108 -5.86 -2.99 -11.15
C ILE A 108 -4.58 -3.52 -11.82
N VAL A 109 -4.20 -4.78 -11.58
CA VAL A 109 -3.00 -5.37 -12.19
C VAL A 109 -3.17 -5.56 -13.70
N PRO A 110 -4.21 -6.27 -14.22
CA PRO A 110 -4.47 -6.35 -15.65
C PRO A 110 -4.57 -4.98 -16.33
N PHE A 111 -5.17 -4.00 -15.66
CA PHE A 111 -5.24 -2.63 -16.15
C PHE A 111 -3.85 -2.01 -16.33
N LEU A 112 -2.96 -2.14 -15.34
CA LEU A 112 -1.59 -1.63 -15.40
C LEU A 112 -0.73 -2.40 -16.40
N ASP A 113 -0.88 -3.72 -16.51
CA ASP A 113 -0.19 -4.50 -17.54
C ASP A 113 -0.53 -3.99 -18.94
N LYS A 114 -1.83 -3.78 -19.20
CA LYS A 114 -2.34 -3.30 -20.48
C LYS A 114 -1.94 -1.86 -20.79
N ASN A 115 -2.02 -0.95 -19.81
CA ASN A 115 -1.94 0.49 -20.06
C ASN A 115 -0.63 1.15 -19.59
N LEU A 116 0.12 0.53 -18.69
CA LEU A 116 1.41 1.04 -18.19
C LEU A 116 2.57 0.23 -18.76
N PHE A 117 2.63 -1.08 -18.49
CA PHE A 117 3.78 -1.91 -18.87
C PHE A 117 3.85 -2.14 -20.38
N LYS A 118 2.73 -2.47 -21.04
CA LYS A 118 2.69 -2.59 -22.51
C LYS A 118 3.05 -1.29 -23.23
N TYR A 119 2.93 -0.15 -22.57
CA TYR A 119 3.31 1.17 -23.08
C TYR A 119 4.77 1.55 -22.78
N GLY A 120 5.56 0.61 -22.25
CA GLY A 120 7.01 0.73 -22.16
C GLY A 120 7.54 1.18 -20.80
N TYR A 121 6.71 1.20 -19.75
CA TYR A 121 7.19 1.51 -18.40
C TYR A 121 8.27 0.50 -17.95
N LYS A 122 9.40 0.99 -17.42
CA LYS A 122 10.58 0.18 -17.04
C LYS A 122 10.86 0.10 -15.53
N GLY A 123 10.14 0.87 -14.70
CA GLY A 123 10.31 0.89 -13.25
C GLY A 123 9.52 -0.17 -12.47
N LYS A 124 9.33 0.06 -11.18
CA LYS A 124 8.50 -0.77 -10.29
C LYS A 124 7.18 -0.07 -9.98
N VAL A 125 6.17 -0.83 -9.59
CA VAL A 125 4.87 -0.33 -9.16
C VAL A 125 4.64 -0.73 -7.70
N VAL A 126 4.20 0.22 -6.88
CA VAL A 126 3.65 -0.04 -5.55
C VAL A 126 2.15 0.17 -5.64
N ILE A 127 1.36 -0.85 -5.31
CA ILE A 127 -0.10 -0.75 -5.17
C ILE A 127 -0.39 -0.57 -3.68
N GLY A 128 -0.94 0.58 -3.32
CA GLY A 128 -1.20 0.96 -1.93
C GLY A 128 -2.67 1.24 -1.65
N THR A 129 -3.03 1.11 -0.38
CA THR A 129 -4.29 1.59 0.20
C THR A 129 -4.01 2.20 1.57
N SER A 130 -4.84 3.14 2.02
CA SER A 130 -4.62 3.82 3.30
C SER A 130 -4.72 2.93 4.54
N LYS A 131 -5.58 1.90 4.57
CA LYS A 131 -5.89 1.17 5.82
C LYS A 131 -5.69 -0.33 5.70
N ILE A 132 -5.31 -0.99 6.79
CA ILE A 132 -5.16 -2.45 6.84
C ILE A 132 -6.50 -3.17 6.60
N ASN A 133 -7.62 -2.58 7.02
CA ASN A 133 -8.95 -3.15 6.83
C ASN A 133 -9.49 -3.08 5.39
N THR A 134 -8.69 -2.61 4.43
CA THR A 134 -8.93 -2.81 2.99
C THR A 134 -8.11 -3.99 2.43
N TYR A 135 -7.79 -4.95 3.29
CA TYR A 135 -7.03 -6.16 3.00
C TYR A 135 -7.48 -6.87 1.72
N ASP A 136 -8.78 -7.09 1.53
CA ASP A 136 -9.35 -7.81 0.38
C ASP A 136 -8.91 -7.21 -0.97
N TYR A 137 -8.77 -5.89 -1.04
CA TYR A 137 -8.27 -5.23 -2.25
C TYR A 137 -6.81 -5.61 -2.53
N ILE A 138 -5.95 -5.53 -1.50
CA ILE A 138 -4.53 -5.89 -1.65
C ILE A 138 -4.39 -7.38 -1.93
N GLN A 139 -5.16 -8.25 -1.27
CA GLN A 139 -5.15 -9.69 -1.52
C GLN A 139 -5.52 -10.00 -2.97
N ALA A 140 -6.60 -9.43 -3.49
CA ALA A 140 -7.01 -9.62 -4.88
C ALA A 140 -5.97 -9.08 -5.88
N ALA A 141 -5.36 -7.93 -5.58
CA ALA A 141 -4.28 -7.37 -6.40
C ALA A 141 -3.02 -8.23 -6.39
N VAL A 142 -2.67 -8.83 -5.25
CA VAL A 142 -1.55 -9.79 -5.15
C VAL A 142 -1.83 -11.05 -5.98
N VAL A 143 -3.04 -11.61 -5.90
CA VAL A 143 -3.44 -12.77 -6.72
C VAL A 143 -3.32 -12.46 -8.21
N ALA A 144 -3.82 -11.29 -8.62
CA ALA A 144 -3.71 -10.84 -10.00
C ALA A 144 -2.23 -10.62 -10.42
N ALA A 145 -1.41 -10.01 -9.56
CA ALA A 145 0.02 -9.82 -9.81
C ALA A 145 0.78 -11.13 -9.98
N ASN A 146 0.46 -12.17 -9.20
CA ASN A 146 1.10 -13.49 -9.32
C ASN A 146 0.88 -14.15 -10.69
N SER A 147 -0.20 -13.79 -11.37
CA SER A 147 -0.54 -14.27 -12.72
C SER A 147 0.05 -13.39 -13.83
N SER A 148 0.62 -12.23 -13.50
CA SER A 148 1.19 -11.29 -14.46
C SER A 148 2.60 -11.70 -14.90
N THR A 149 2.94 -11.42 -16.16
CA THR A 149 4.33 -11.49 -16.64
C THR A 149 5.24 -10.47 -15.96
N ASN A 150 4.67 -9.41 -15.37
CA ASN A 150 5.38 -8.37 -14.64
C ASN A 150 5.38 -8.58 -13.11
N ARG A 151 5.04 -9.78 -12.61
CA ARG A 151 4.92 -10.09 -11.17
C ARG A 151 6.06 -9.57 -10.28
N GLU A 152 7.31 -9.65 -10.72
CA GLU A 152 8.50 -9.16 -10.00
C GLU A 152 8.64 -7.61 -9.96
N ARG A 153 7.66 -6.90 -10.52
CA ARG A 153 7.62 -5.44 -10.61
C ARG A 153 6.50 -4.84 -9.78
N TYR A 154 5.62 -5.66 -9.21
CA TYR A 154 4.54 -5.24 -8.33
C TYR A 154 4.92 -5.44 -6.87
N PHE A 155 4.73 -4.39 -6.09
CA PHE A 155 4.92 -4.33 -4.65
C PHE A 155 3.67 -3.77 -3.98
N PHE A 156 3.50 -4.03 -2.68
CA PHE A 156 2.26 -3.74 -1.97
C PHE A 156 2.53 -3.04 -0.63
N THR A 157 1.62 -2.17 -0.22
CA THR A 157 1.72 -1.37 1.01
C THR A 157 0.34 -1.04 1.59
N PHE A 158 0.28 -0.83 2.91
CA PHE A 158 -0.79 -0.12 3.58
C PHE A 158 -0.24 1.24 4.05
N ASP A 159 -0.28 2.26 3.19
CA ASP A 159 0.56 3.46 3.35
C ASP A 159 -0.04 4.58 4.22
N GLY A 160 -1.24 4.37 4.74
CA GLY A 160 -1.87 5.19 5.79
C GLY A 160 -1.95 4.47 7.15
N ALA A 161 -1.14 3.42 7.37
CA ALA A 161 -1.09 2.70 8.64
C ALA A 161 -0.45 3.53 9.79
N GLY A 162 0.01 4.76 9.52
CA GLY A 162 0.61 5.64 10.52
C GLY A 162 1.84 4.98 11.16
N ASP A 163 1.89 4.94 12.48
CA ASP A 163 2.99 4.30 13.22
C ASP A 163 2.91 2.75 13.27
N ASP A 164 1.86 2.12 12.72
CA ASP A 164 1.67 0.67 12.80
C ASP A 164 2.46 -0.12 11.73
N TYR A 165 3.79 -0.03 11.82
CA TYR A 165 4.70 -0.83 10.99
C TYR A 165 4.44 -2.33 11.10
N ASN A 166 4.33 -2.83 12.33
CA ASN A 166 4.19 -4.25 12.61
C ASN A 166 2.88 -4.82 12.05
N GLY A 167 1.75 -4.13 12.24
CA GLY A 167 0.47 -4.54 11.69
C GLY A 167 0.49 -4.58 10.16
N ALA A 168 1.06 -3.55 9.52
CA ALA A 168 1.17 -3.50 8.07
C ALA A 168 2.03 -4.64 7.52
N MET A 169 3.23 -4.87 8.07
CA MET A 169 4.14 -5.92 7.58
C MET A 169 3.65 -7.32 7.88
N THR A 170 3.09 -7.55 9.07
CA THR A 170 2.48 -8.83 9.43
C THR A 170 1.37 -9.18 8.45
N THR A 171 0.49 -8.22 8.15
CA THR A 171 -0.63 -8.43 7.22
C THR A 171 -0.12 -8.72 5.81
N LEU A 172 0.81 -7.93 5.29
CA LEU A 172 1.37 -8.14 3.94
C LEU A 172 2.15 -9.44 3.81
N SER A 173 2.80 -9.91 4.88
CA SER A 173 3.58 -11.15 4.85
C SER A 173 2.74 -12.40 4.55
N ARG A 174 1.44 -12.35 4.88
CA ARG A 174 0.45 -13.39 4.55
C ARG A 174 0.15 -13.45 3.06
N LEU A 175 0.30 -12.32 2.36
CA LEU A 175 -0.09 -12.16 0.97
C LEU A 175 1.08 -12.34 0.02
N THR A 176 2.21 -11.70 0.32
CA THR A 176 3.29 -11.52 -0.66
C THR A 176 4.63 -11.26 -0.02
N ASN A 177 5.71 -11.59 -0.74
CA ASN A 177 7.07 -11.18 -0.38
C ASN A 177 7.44 -9.80 -0.96
N ASN A 178 6.65 -9.25 -1.88
CA ASN A 178 6.93 -7.96 -2.49
C ASN A 178 6.35 -6.82 -1.63
N ARG A 179 6.92 -6.62 -0.45
CA ARG A 179 6.38 -5.72 0.58
C ARG A 179 7.14 -4.40 0.63
N VAL A 180 6.39 -3.31 0.73
CA VAL A 180 6.89 -1.96 0.93
C VAL A 180 6.15 -1.36 2.11
N TYR A 181 6.86 -0.55 2.90
CA TYR A 181 6.24 0.23 3.96
C TYR A 181 6.23 1.72 3.58
N GLY A 182 5.06 2.22 3.18
CA GLY A 182 4.78 3.64 3.15
C GLY A 182 4.16 4.10 4.45
N THR A 183 4.45 5.31 4.90
CA THR A 183 3.66 5.97 5.95
C THR A 183 3.73 7.48 5.77
N GLY A 184 2.85 8.22 6.43
CA GLY A 184 2.82 9.65 6.27
C GLY A 184 1.53 10.32 6.67
N ILE A 185 1.54 11.63 6.53
CA ILE A 185 0.38 12.50 6.69
C ILE A 185 0.52 13.72 5.77
N THR A 186 -0.59 14.41 5.51
CA THR A 186 -0.60 15.69 4.79
C THR A 186 0.47 16.65 5.35
N SER A 187 1.17 17.37 4.46
CA SER A 187 2.20 18.34 4.85
C SER A 187 1.63 19.56 5.58
N CYS A 188 0.30 19.68 5.60
CA CYS A 188 -0.46 20.62 6.40
C CYS A 188 -0.36 20.38 7.92
N LEU A 189 -0.06 19.15 8.34
CA LEU A 189 -0.05 18.76 9.75
C LEU A 189 1.39 18.57 10.26
N GLY A 190 1.58 18.80 11.57
CA GLY A 190 2.90 18.78 12.22
C GLY A 190 3.34 17.43 12.79
N GLU A 191 2.66 16.35 12.41
CA GLU A 191 2.87 15.01 12.96
C GLU A 191 4.11 14.31 12.34
N THR A 192 4.68 13.35 13.08
CA THR A 192 5.93 12.67 12.70
C THR A 192 5.83 11.17 12.92
N PHE A 193 6.49 10.40 12.06
CA PHE A 193 6.50 8.93 12.04
C PHE A 193 7.93 8.39 12.15
N TYR A 194 8.76 9.01 13.00
CA TYR A 194 10.18 8.63 13.12
C TYR A 194 10.34 7.18 13.58
N GLY A 195 9.59 6.76 14.59
CA GLY A 195 9.64 5.39 15.11
C GLY A 195 9.24 4.35 14.07
N ALA A 196 8.17 4.60 13.30
CA ALA A 196 7.76 3.73 12.21
C ALA A 196 8.81 3.61 11.09
N ILE A 197 9.46 4.71 10.69
CA ILE A 197 10.53 4.67 9.68
C ILE A 197 11.76 3.93 10.22
N GLU A 198 12.16 4.17 11.47
CA GLU A 198 13.27 3.46 12.11
C GLU A 198 12.98 1.96 12.20
N ALA A 199 11.74 1.57 12.54
CA ALA A 199 11.28 0.18 12.51
C ALA A 199 11.36 -0.40 11.09
N ALA A 200 10.90 0.32 10.06
CA ALA A 200 10.96 -0.13 8.67
C ALA A 200 12.38 -0.22 8.08
N VAL A 201 13.33 0.54 8.63
CA VAL A 201 14.75 0.41 8.31
C VAL A 201 15.33 -0.83 8.98
N ALA A 202 15.02 -1.07 10.24
CA ALA A 202 15.43 -2.29 10.95
C ALA A 202 14.84 -3.55 10.31
N GLY A 203 13.55 -3.54 9.98
CA GLY A 203 12.88 -4.67 9.35
C GLY A 203 13.40 -4.96 7.94
N LYS A 204 13.82 -3.94 7.18
CA LYS A 204 14.54 -4.17 5.93
C LYS A 204 15.85 -4.93 6.13
N ILE A 205 16.62 -4.63 7.17
CA ILE A 205 17.85 -5.38 7.50
C ILE A 205 17.51 -6.86 7.80
N LYS A 206 16.37 -7.12 8.43
CA LYS A 206 15.83 -8.46 8.69
C LYS A 206 15.10 -9.09 7.49
N ALA A 207 15.05 -8.38 6.36
CA ALA A 207 14.31 -8.77 5.17
C ALA A 207 12.79 -8.94 5.39
N GLU A 208 12.16 -8.10 6.21
CA GLU A 208 10.70 -7.99 6.42
C GLU A 208 10.02 -7.14 5.34
N ASN A 209 10.69 -6.09 4.86
CA ASN A 209 10.26 -5.23 3.74
C ASN A 209 11.41 -4.88 2.79
N GLY A 210 11.08 -4.54 1.55
CA GLY A 210 12.06 -4.23 0.50
C GLY A 210 12.45 -2.75 0.42
N LEU A 211 11.48 -1.88 0.64
CA LEU A 211 11.59 -0.43 0.55
C LEU A 211 10.80 0.19 1.71
N ASN A 212 11.19 1.38 2.13
CA ASN A 212 10.35 2.27 2.92
C ASN A 212 10.28 3.67 2.28
N TYR A 213 9.15 4.35 2.45
CA TYR A 213 8.99 5.75 2.04
C TYR A 213 8.11 6.53 3.02
N ILE A 214 8.29 7.85 3.03
CA ILE A 214 7.53 8.78 3.85
C ILE A 214 6.79 9.80 2.96
N TRP A 215 5.58 10.18 3.36
CA TRP A 215 4.80 11.23 2.72
C TRP A 215 4.14 12.17 3.77
N THR A 216 3.70 13.38 3.45
CA THR A 216 4.25 14.27 2.42
C THR A 216 5.24 15.24 3.07
N LEU A 217 6.50 15.27 2.62
CA LEU A 217 7.51 16.19 3.18
C LEU A 217 7.77 17.39 2.28
N ASP A 218 7.53 18.60 2.77
CA ASP A 218 7.77 19.85 2.01
C ASP A 218 8.80 20.79 2.65
N LYS A 219 9.37 20.39 3.80
CA LYS A 219 10.43 21.12 4.50
C LYS A 219 11.76 20.42 4.34
N GLU A 220 12.80 21.21 4.04
CA GLU A 220 14.18 20.72 3.90
C GLU A 220 14.67 19.99 5.15
N SER A 221 14.45 20.58 6.34
CA SER A 221 14.82 19.98 7.61
C SER A 221 14.13 18.63 7.85
N SER A 222 12.84 18.52 7.50
CA SER A 222 12.11 17.26 7.59
C SER A 222 12.70 16.21 6.62
N MET A 223 12.97 16.58 5.36
CA MET A 223 13.60 15.68 4.39
C MET A 223 14.96 15.17 4.91
N GLN A 224 15.81 16.07 5.41
CA GLN A 224 17.13 15.72 5.98
C GLN A 224 16.97 14.78 7.19
N ASN A 225 16.03 15.06 8.09
CA ASN A 225 15.79 14.25 9.28
C ASN A 225 15.38 12.80 8.96
N TYR A 226 14.51 12.60 7.97
CA TYR A 226 14.10 11.27 7.55
C TYR A 226 15.18 10.57 6.72
N ILE A 227 15.93 11.29 5.90
CA ILE A 227 17.10 10.73 5.20
C ILE A 227 18.14 10.22 6.20
N ASN A 228 18.47 11.00 7.23
CA ASN A 228 19.40 10.59 8.28
C ASN A 228 18.93 9.36 9.06
N ARG A 229 17.63 9.08 9.06
CA ARG A 229 17.03 7.87 9.66
C ARG A 229 16.99 6.68 8.71
N GLY A 230 17.40 6.86 7.45
CA GLY A 230 17.47 5.78 6.47
C GLY A 230 16.25 5.65 5.58
N VAL A 231 15.38 6.67 5.48
CA VAL A 231 14.26 6.64 4.54
C VAL A 231 14.77 6.49 3.10
N GLN A 232 14.11 5.66 2.29
CA GLN A 232 14.54 5.40 0.91
C GLN A 232 13.73 6.13 -0.16
N GLY A 233 12.52 6.57 0.17
CA GLY A 233 11.66 7.36 -0.70
C GLY A 233 11.01 8.52 0.05
N ILE A 234 10.89 9.66 -0.62
CA ILE A 234 10.16 10.82 -0.11
C ILE A 234 9.11 11.20 -1.15
N VAL A 235 7.83 11.14 -0.78
CA VAL A 235 6.76 11.81 -1.53
C VAL A 235 6.72 13.26 -1.06
N THR A 236 6.76 14.19 -2.02
CA THR A 236 6.85 15.63 -1.76
C THR A 236 6.11 16.41 -2.83
N ASN A 237 5.62 17.58 -2.46
CA ASN A 237 5.11 18.57 -3.40
C ASN A 237 6.21 19.53 -3.89
N ARG A 238 7.39 19.50 -3.26
CA ARG A 238 8.57 20.33 -3.58
C ARG A 238 9.71 19.50 -4.14
N VAL A 239 9.44 18.84 -5.26
CA VAL A 239 10.36 17.91 -5.93
C VAL A 239 11.77 18.48 -6.14
N GLY A 240 11.86 19.71 -6.65
CA GLY A 240 13.16 20.36 -6.88
C GLY A 240 13.96 20.58 -5.59
N LEU A 241 13.29 20.77 -4.45
CA LEU A 241 13.95 20.84 -3.14
C LEU A 241 14.44 19.46 -2.69
N ALA A 242 13.59 18.42 -2.76
CA ALA A 242 14.01 17.07 -2.39
C ALA A 242 15.22 16.59 -3.19
N LYS A 243 15.28 16.88 -4.49
CA LYS A 243 16.46 16.61 -5.31
C LYS A 243 17.71 17.35 -4.83
N LYS A 244 17.59 18.63 -4.46
CA LYS A 244 18.72 19.41 -3.91
C LYS A 244 19.22 18.82 -2.60
N VAL A 245 18.31 18.43 -1.71
CA VAL A 245 18.65 17.77 -0.43
C VAL A 245 19.34 16.44 -0.67
N ALA A 246 18.80 15.60 -1.57
CA ALA A 246 19.44 14.33 -1.91
C ALA A 246 20.88 14.52 -2.43
N ILE A 247 21.11 15.51 -3.32
CA ILE A 247 22.44 15.83 -3.84
C ILE A 247 23.38 16.36 -2.73
N SER A 248 22.91 17.28 -1.88
CA SER A 248 23.74 17.83 -0.79
C SER A 248 24.14 16.76 0.22
N MET A 249 23.29 15.75 0.42
CA MET A 249 23.54 14.58 1.25
C MET A 249 24.25 13.43 0.50
N LYS A 250 24.75 13.69 -0.71
CA LYS A 250 25.53 12.74 -1.55
C LYS A 250 24.77 11.44 -1.86
N LEU A 251 23.45 11.50 -1.95
CA LEU A 251 22.60 10.36 -2.31
C LEU A 251 22.48 10.23 -3.84
N THR A 252 22.28 8.98 -4.28
CA THR A 252 22.00 8.68 -5.69
C THR A 252 20.52 8.36 -5.88
N MET A 253 19.91 9.01 -6.86
CA MET A 253 18.52 8.74 -7.24
C MET A 253 18.40 7.37 -7.92
N ALA A 254 17.41 6.58 -7.51
CA ALA A 254 17.12 5.28 -8.11
C ALA A 254 16.81 5.40 -9.61
N LYS A 255 17.26 4.40 -10.38
CA LYS A 255 16.96 4.23 -11.82
C LYS A 255 15.88 3.15 -12.01
N PRO A 256 15.20 3.08 -13.17
CA PRO A 256 14.20 2.04 -13.42
C PRO A 256 14.66 0.59 -13.22
N SER A 257 15.96 0.33 -13.44
CA SER A 257 16.58 -0.98 -13.22
C SER A 257 16.96 -1.25 -11.76
N ALA A 258 16.81 -0.29 -10.85
CA ALA A 258 17.17 -0.47 -9.45
C ALA A 258 16.28 -1.56 -8.82
N PRO A 259 16.86 -2.58 -8.17
CA PRO A 259 16.09 -3.62 -7.52
C PRO A 259 15.43 -3.08 -6.25
N ILE A 260 14.23 -3.57 -5.97
CA ILE A 260 13.67 -3.54 -4.61
C ILE A 260 13.79 -4.97 -4.09
N PRO A 261 14.54 -5.20 -2.99
CA PRO A 261 14.65 -6.52 -2.39
C PRO A 261 13.26 -7.09 -2.06
N VAL A 262 13.07 -8.38 -2.28
CA VAL A 262 11.87 -9.07 -1.80
C VAL A 262 12.09 -9.53 -0.36
N SER A 263 11.04 -9.51 0.43
CA SER A 263 11.08 -10.03 1.79
C SER A 263 11.30 -11.55 1.77
N LYS A 264 12.06 -12.03 2.76
CA LYS A 264 12.28 -13.46 3.01
C LYS A 264 11.69 -13.91 4.34
N PHE A 265 11.23 -12.97 5.15
CA PHE A 265 10.69 -13.22 6.46
C PHE A 265 9.19 -13.41 6.35
N PHE A 266 8.70 -14.63 6.55
CA PHE A 266 7.26 -14.84 6.76
C PHE A 266 6.97 -14.47 8.22
N GLU A 267 6.35 -13.30 8.43
CA GLU A 267 5.90 -12.90 9.76
C GLU A 267 4.60 -13.65 10.04
N SER A 268 4.74 -14.88 10.52
CA SER A 268 3.62 -15.61 11.07
C SER A 268 2.98 -14.70 12.13
N SER A 269 1.71 -14.33 11.94
CA SER A 269 0.98 -13.34 12.72
C SER A 269 1.48 -13.23 14.17
N ILE A 270 2.01 -12.06 14.53
CA ILE A 270 2.61 -11.75 15.84
C ILE A 270 1.73 -12.31 16.96
N GLY A 271 2.03 -13.51 17.43
CA GLY A 271 1.37 -14.18 18.55
C GLY A 271 -0.16 -14.14 18.61
N LYS A 272 -0.88 -13.90 17.51
CA LYS A 272 -2.35 -13.75 17.53
C LYS A 272 -3.04 -14.26 16.28
N CYS A 273 -4.32 -14.51 16.44
CA CYS A 273 -5.31 -14.78 15.40
C CYS A 273 -6.60 -14.07 15.82
N ASP A 274 -7.58 -13.96 14.94
CA ASP A 274 -8.83 -13.27 15.19
C ASP A 274 -9.98 -13.89 14.42
N CYS A 275 -11.21 -13.66 14.91
CA CYS A 275 -12.42 -14.22 14.33
C CYS A 275 -13.56 -13.20 14.33
N ASP A 276 -14.31 -13.15 13.24
CA ASP A 276 -15.47 -12.29 13.07
C ASP A 276 -16.77 -13.09 13.20
N TYR A 277 -17.82 -12.44 13.68
CA TYR A 277 -19.14 -13.04 13.75
C TYR A 277 -19.82 -13.08 12.38
N HIS A 278 -20.37 -14.24 12.05
CA HIS A 278 -21.29 -14.46 10.93
C HIS A 278 -22.58 -15.11 11.44
N PRO A 279 -23.72 -14.99 10.72
CA PRO A 279 -24.95 -15.65 11.12
C PRO A 279 -24.76 -17.16 11.36
N GLY A 280 -24.81 -17.56 12.63
CA GLY A 280 -24.63 -18.95 13.07
C GLY A 280 -23.39 -19.20 13.92
N GLY A 281 -22.35 -18.36 13.87
CA GLY A 281 -21.13 -18.58 14.66
C GLY A 281 -19.95 -17.73 14.20
N CYS A 282 -18.73 -18.19 14.47
CA CYS A 282 -17.52 -17.45 14.10
C CYS A 282 -16.89 -17.94 12.80
N ILE A 283 -16.17 -17.04 12.13
CA ILE A 283 -15.27 -17.31 11.01
C ILE A 283 -13.91 -16.69 11.35
N ILE A 284 -12.81 -17.36 11.00
CA ILE A 284 -11.47 -16.78 11.13
C ILE A 284 -11.39 -15.55 10.23
N SER A 285 -11.17 -14.38 10.82
CA SER A 285 -10.86 -13.13 10.10
C SER A 285 -9.35 -12.90 10.05
N TRP A 286 -8.61 -13.44 11.02
CA TRP A 286 -7.15 -13.44 11.02
C TRP A 286 -6.62 -14.83 11.41
N PRO A 287 -6.04 -15.61 10.47
CA PRO A 287 -5.51 -16.93 10.75
C PRO A 287 -4.34 -16.87 11.71
N ALA A 288 -4.13 -18.01 12.38
CA ALA A 288 -3.01 -18.22 13.28
C ALA A 288 -1.65 -18.19 12.56
N PRO A 289 -0.55 -17.95 13.29
CA PRO A 289 0.79 -18.09 12.75
C PRO A 289 1.09 -19.55 12.42
N SER A 290 2.03 -19.79 11.50
CA SER A 290 2.57 -21.12 11.21
C SER A 290 2.99 -21.84 12.51
N GLY A 291 2.54 -23.08 12.67
CA GLY A 291 2.72 -23.88 13.89
C GLY A 291 1.69 -23.63 15.00
N LYS A 292 0.66 -22.82 14.74
CA LYS A 292 -0.48 -22.57 15.63
C LYS A 292 -1.80 -22.69 14.86
N ALA A 293 -2.89 -22.88 15.59
CA ALA A 293 -4.24 -22.83 15.05
C ALA A 293 -5.05 -21.76 15.78
N CYS A 294 -6.11 -21.27 15.12
CA CYS A 294 -6.94 -20.21 15.68
C CYS A 294 -8.19 -20.80 16.31
N GLN A 295 -8.31 -20.66 17.63
CA GLN A 295 -9.52 -21.02 18.34
C GLN A 295 -10.44 -19.81 18.38
N CYS A 296 -11.44 -19.81 17.50
CA CYS A 296 -12.52 -18.83 17.53
C CYS A 296 -13.45 -19.07 18.71
N THR A 297 -13.86 -18.00 19.38
CA THR A 297 -14.83 -18.06 20.47
C THR A 297 -15.91 -17.02 20.24
N TYR A 298 -17.16 -17.46 20.16
CA TYR A 298 -18.29 -16.53 20.15
C TYR A 298 -18.39 -15.81 21.49
N LYS A 299 -18.45 -14.50 21.40
CA LYS A 299 -18.71 -13.58 22.50
C LYS A 299 -20.14 -13.08 22.36
N LEU A 300 -20.80 -12.88 23.50
CA LEU A 300 -22.16 -12.33 23.54
C LEU A 300 -22.26 -11.04 22.69
N LEU A 301 -23.47 -10.70 22.22
CA LEU A 301 -23.73 -9.53 21.36
C LEU A 301 -23.11 -9.62 19.94
N TRP A 302 -23.18 -10.79 19.29
CA TRP A 302 -22.76 -10.94 17.88
C TRP A 302 -21.29 -10.59 17.64
N THR A 303 -20.42 -10.96 18.58
CA THR A 303 -18.99 -10.70 18.48
C THR A 303 -18.22 -12.02 18.55
N CYS A 304 -17.04 -12.07 17.97
CA CYS A 304 -16.14 -13.21 18.04
C CYS A 304 -14.74 -12.71 18.41
N GLU A 305 -13.92 -13.61 18.94
CA GLU A 305 -12.52 -13.35 19.23
C GLU A 305 -11.70 -14.60 18.87
N GLY A 306 -10.48 -14.39 18.36
CA GLY A 306 -9.53 -15.47 18.14
C GLY A 306 -8.48 -15.60 19.25
N SER A 307 -8.13 -16.84 19.58
CA SER A 307 -7.00 -17.13 20.47
C SER A 307 -6.09 -18.20 19.87
N LEU A 308 -4.77 -18.10 20.11
CA LEU A 308 -3.82 -19.07 19.59
C LEU A 308 -3.77 -20.34 20.42
N VAL A 309 -3.90 -21.47 19.74
CA VAL A 309 -3.68 -22.80 20.33
C VAL A 309 -2.58 -23.55 19.59
N ALA A 310 -1.97 -24.53 20.25
CA ALA A 310 -1.03 -25.42 19.61
C ALA A 310 -1.75 -26.33 18.60
N CYS A 311 -1.07 -26.65 17.50
CA CYS A 311 -1.54 -27.64 16.53
C CYS A 311 -0.40 -28.58 16.13
N ASP A 312 -0.77 -29.70 15.50
CA ASP A 312 0.20 -30.63 14.93
C ASP A 312 0.78 -30.04 13.63
N VAL A 313 2.08 -29.71 13.64
CA VAL A 313 2.80 -29.09 12.53
C VAL A 313 2.85 -29.94 11.26
N SER A 314 2.55 -31.25 11.35
CA SER A 314 2.42 -32.11 10.19
C SER A 314 1.16 -31.84 9.37
N LEU A 315 0.15 -31.18 9.96
CA LEU A 315 -1.10 -30.85 9.29
C LEU A 315 -0.93 -29.63 8.38
N PRO A 316 -1.49 -29.67 7.15
CA PRO A 316 -1.38 -28.56 6.18
C PRO A 316 -1.80 -27.21 6.76
N LYS A 317 -2.95 -27.16 7.47
CA LYS A 317 -3.47 -25.93 8.08
C LYS A 317 -2.74 -25.49 9.34
N CYS A 318 -1.89 -26.33 9.92
CA CYS A 318 -0.98 -25.90 10.99
C CYS A 318 0.28 -25.26 10.41
N SER A 319 0.87 -25.89 9.39
CA SER A 319 2.07 -25.37 8.72
C SER A 319 1.80 -24.11 7.89
N LYS A 320 0.61 -24.04 7.27
CA LYS A 320 0.13 -22.91 6.46
C LYS A 320 -1.32 -22.59 6.82
N PRO A 321 -1.56 -21.95 7.99
CA PRO A 321 -2.91 -21.58 8.39
C PRO A 321 -3.53 -20.57 7.42
N ASP A 322 -4.84 -20.67 7.25
CA ASP A 322 -5.66 -19.77 6.42
C ASP A 322 -7.04 -19.56 7.09
N GLU A 323 -7.95 -18.88 6.41
CA GLU A 323 -9.28 -18.53 6.92
C GLU A 323 -10.31 -19.63 6.64
N SER A 324 -9.88 -20.84 6.26
CA SER A 324 -10.80 -21.93 5.93
C SER A 324 -11.48 -22.50 7.18
N LYS A 325 -12.65 -23.13 6.98
CA LYS A 325 -13.32 -23.91 8.03
C LYS A 325 -12.39 -24.96 8.65
N GLU A 326 -11.59 -25.62 7.81
CA GLU A 326 -10.61 -26.62 8.25
C GLU A 326 -9.56 -26.02 9.21
N ALA A 327 -9.11 -24.79 8.96
CA ALA A 327 -8.18 -24.10 9.85
C ALA A 327 -8.83 -23.68 11.19
N CYS A 328 -10.11 -23.33 11.18
CA CYS A 328 -10.90 -23.07 12.39
C CYS A 328 -11.14 -24.35 13.21
N GLU A 329 -11.55 -25.42 12.54
CA GLU A 329 -11.79 -26.73 13.16
C GLU A 329 -10.49 -27.29 13.78
N LEU A 330 -9.34 -27.06 13.12
CA LEU A 330 -8.02 -27.39 13.68
C LEU A 330 -7.75 -26.66 15.02
N GLY A 331 -8.22 -25.42 15.15
CA GLY A 331 -8.14 -24.65 16.39
C GLY A 331 -9.17 -25.05 17.45
N LYS A 332 -10.13 -25.93 17.13
CA LYS A 332 -11.20 -26.39 18.02
C LYS A 332 -12.02 -25.23 18.61
N GLY A 333 -12.33 -24.23 17.77
CA GLY A 333 -13.17 -23.09 18.10
C GLY A 333 -14.63 -23.26 17.66
N ASP A 334 -15.42 -22.20 17.85
CA ASP A 334 -16.69 -22.02 17.16
C ASP A 334 -16.42 -21.74 15.67
N CYS A 335 -16.90 -22.63 14.80
CA CYS A 335 -16.76 -22.54 13.35
C CYS A 335 -18.12 -22.63 12.64
N ASP A 336 -19.21 -22.32 13.34
CA ASP A 336 -20.56 -22.47 12.80
C ASP A 336 -20.92 -21.35 11.82
N GLY A 337 -20.16 -20.25 11.82
CA GLY A 337 -20.29 -19.17 10.84
C GLY A 337 -20.03 -19.62 9.40
N TYR A 338 -19.27 -20.70 9.19
CA TYR A 338 -18.98 -21.25 7.86
C TYR A 338 -20.14 -22.03 7.21
N GLN A 339 -21.21 -22.35 7.95
CA GLN A 339 -22.30 -23.19 7.42
C GLN A 339 -23.28 -22.44 6.51
N ASN A 340 -23.24 -21.11 6.51
CA ASN A 340 -24.18 -20.24 5.78
C ASN A 340 -23.48 -19.31 4.76
N GLY A 341 -22.24 -19.61 4.38
CA GLY A 341 -21.41 -18.83 3.44
C GLY A 341 -21.22 -19.50 2.09
#